data_AF-A0A4Y4AY40-F1
#
_entry.id   AF-A0A4Y4AY40-F1
#
_cell.length_a   1.000
_cell.length_b   1.000
_cell.length_c   1.000
_cell.angle_alpha   90.00
_cell.angle_beta   90.00
_cell.angle_gamma   90.00
#
_symmetry.space_group_name_H-M   'P 1'
#
loop_
_entity.id
_entity.type
_entity.pdbx_description
1 polymer ?
#
loop_
_entity_poly.entity_id
_entity_poly.type
_entity_poly.pdbx_seq_one_letter_code
_entity_poly.pdbx_strand_id
1 'polypeptide(L)'
;MKKIFVAISLIFLVATSCSKDSENGLEGVVKANNKKTLGTSAHDLLSEDKFDSMLIEVVYVEGFEPSAAAINNFVAFLNKRVYKTAGINVVKRAIPSPGNETYTNAQIVAIEDANRQHYNTGSEIAVWAFFADGKSATDTSTAVVLGTAYRNTSFVIYENTVRKLSNSPFKPSTTVLETTVINHEFGHILGLTNAGTALQSDHEDPDHKRHCKVSSCLMYWESESGNVLGGMVPELDSQCIADLRANGGK
;
A
#
# COMPACT_ATOMS: atom_id res chain seq x y z
N MET A 1 -45.25 27.69 71.41
CA MET A 1 -43.79 27.95 71.27
C MET A 1 -43.01 26.76 71.82
N LYS A 2 -42.47 25.89 70.96
CA LYS A 2 -41.30 25.02 71.22
C LYS A 2 -40.83 24.45 69.88
N LYS A 3 -39.52 24.56 69.64
CA LYS A 3 -38.86 24.55 68.32
C LYS A 3 -38.58 23.11 67.86
N ILE A 4 -38.82 22.83 66.58
CA ILE A 4 -38.37 21.63 65.88
C ILE A 4 -36.92 21.86 65.44
N PHE A 5 -36.00 20.98 65.83
CA PHE A 5 -34.64 20.91 65.27
C PHE A 5 -34.58 19.71 64.33
N VAL A 6 -34.51 19.97 63.03
CA VAL A 6 -34.13 18.97 62.03
C VAL A 6 -32.65 19.18 61.73
N ALA A 7 -31.82 18.20 62.10
CA ALA A 7 -30.41 18.16 61.75
C ALA A 7 -30.28 17.66 60.30
N ILE A 8 -29.78 18.52 59.41
CA ILE A 8 -29.41 18.17 58.04
C ILE A 8 -27.95 17.73 58.07
N SER A 9 -27.70 16.44 57.85
CA SER A 9 -26.36 15.89 57.68
C SER A 9 -26.01 15.92 56.19
N LEU A 10 -25.06 16.78 55.81
CA LEU A 10 -24.58 16.95 54.44
C LEU A 10 -23.40 15.98 54.22
N ILE A 11 -23.64 14.86 53.53
CA ILE A 11 -22.60 13.92 53.12
C ILE A 11 -21.92 14.49 51.87
N PHE A 12 -20.65 14.88 52.03
CA PHE A 12 -19.76 15.25 50.94
C PHE A 12 -19.25 13.97 50.27
N LEU A 13 -19.82 13.59 49.12
CA LEU A 13 -19.22 12.61 48.22
C LEU A 13 -18.14 13.32 47.39
N VAL A 14 -16.88 13.07 47.73
CA VAL A 14 -15.74 13.40 46.88
C VAL A 14 -15.65 12.30 45.81
N ALA A 15 -16.16 12.58 44.61
CA ALA A 15 -15.92 11.74 43.45
C ALA A 15 -14.60 12.18 42.79
N THR A 16 -13.51 11.46 43.09
CA THR A 16 -12.26 11.55 42.31
C THR A 16 -12.46 10.84 40.97
N SER A 17 -12.90 11.59 39.96
CA SER A 17 -12.88 11.16 38.56
C SER A 17 -11.46 11.31 38.01
N CYS A 18 -10.69 10.21 38.03
CA CYS A 18 -9.50 10.09 37.18
C CYS A 18 -9.97 9.71 35.77
N SER A 19 -10.06 10.69 34.87
CA SER A 19 -10.13 10.42 33.43
C SER A 19 -8.74 9.99 32.96
N LYS A 20 -8.57 8.71 32.70
CA LYS A 20 -7.59 8.20 31.74
C LYS A 20 -8.35 8.01 30.45
N ASP A 21 -8.36 8.97 29.53
CA ASP A 21 -8.76 8.74 28.14
C ASP A 21 -8.42 9.96 27.28
N SER A 22 -7.32 9.87 26.51
CA SER A 22 -7.07 10.78 25.37
C SER A 22 -5.99 10.25 24.40
N GLU A 23 -5.09 9.37 24.83
CA GLU A 23 -4.03 8.84 23.94
C GLU A 23 -4.55 7.77 22.96
N ASN A 24 -5.46 6.89 23.39
CA ASN A 24 -5.99 5.80 22.54
C ASN A 24 -6.84 6.30 21.34
N GLY A 25 -7.52 7.44 21.49
CA GLY A 25 -8.37 7.99 20.43
C GLY A 25 -7.55 8.53 19.26
N LEU A 26 -6.47 9.25 19.54
CA LEU A 26 -5.61 9.84 18.53
C LEU A 26 -4.81 8.77 17.78
N GLU A 27 -4.26 7.78 18.50
CA GLU A 27 -3.53 6.66 17.90
C GLU A 27 -4.44 5.83 16.97
N GLY A 28 -5.68 5.56 17.40
CA GLY A 28 -6.67 4.88 16.56
C GLY A 28 -6.98 5.62 15.26
N VAL A 29 -7.15 6.95 15.34
CA VAL A 29 -7.39 7.80 14.16
C VAL A 29 -6.18 7.84 13.22
N VAL A 30 -4.97 7.91 13.77
CA VAL A 30 -3.72 7.86 12.99
C VAL A 30 -3.64 6.55 12.21
N LYS A 31 -3.85 5.40 12.88
CA LYS A 31 -3.82 4.09 12.21
C LYS A 31 -4.91 3.96 11.14
N ALA A 32 -6.10 4.48 11.40
CA ALA A 32 -7.21 4.45 10.44
C ALA A 32 -6.89 5.17 9.11
N ASN A 33 -5.99 6.17 9.11
CA ASN A 33 -5.60 6.87 7.89
C ASN A 33 -4.86 5.99 6.87
N ASN A 34 -4.24 4.90 7.31
CA ASN A 34 -3.54 3.94 6.44
C ASN A 34 -4.37 2.68 6.12
N LYS A 35 -5.61 2.61 6.61
CA LYS A 35 -6.52 1.46 6.43
C LYS A 35 -7.74 1.80 5.58
N LYS A 36 -7.66 2.85 4.75
CA LYS A 36 -8.74 3.28 3.87
C LYS A 36 -8.78 2.41 2.61
N THR A 37 -9.86 2.52 1.85
CA THR A 37 -10.02 1.87 0.55
C THR A 37 -8.95 2.32 -0.44
N LEU A 38 -8.55 1.43 -1.34
CA LEU A 38 -7.60 1.68 -2.44
C LEU A 38 -7.85 3.05 -3.13
N GLY A 39 -6.75 3.74 -3.46
CA GLY A 39 -6.74 5.03 -4.17
C GLY A 39 -7.26 6.25 -3.39
N THR A 40 -7.87 6.07 -2.21
CA THR A 40 -8.38 7.20 -1.39
C THR A 40 -7.28 8.20 -0.99
N SER A 41 -6.03 7.76 -0.94
CA SER A 41 -4.87 8.61 -0.60
C SER A 41 -3.99 8.93 -1.82
N ALA A 42 -4.50 8.77 -3.05
CA ALA A 42 -3.74 9.03 -4.26
C ALA A 42 -3.16 10.45 -4.27
N HIS A 43 -3.97 11.47 -3.99
CA HIS A 43 -3.51 12.86 -3.94
C HIS A 43 -2.47 13.10 -2.83
N ASP A 44 -2.69 12.54 -1.63
CA ASP A 44 -1.75 12.61 -0.49
C ASP A 44 -0.37 11.99 -0.84
N LEU A 45 -0.36 10.92 -1.64
CA LEU A 45 0.84 10.25 -2.11
C LEU A 45 1.53 11.01 -3.26
N LEU A 46 0.76 11.63 -4.15
CA LEU A 46 1.25 12.31 -5.35
C LEU A 46 1.78 13.71 -5.06
N SER A 47 1.05 14.51 -4.30
CA SER A 47 1.34 15.93 -4.01
C SER A 47 2.12 16.12 -2.71
N GLU A 48 2.66 17.31 -2.49
CA GLU A 48 3.27 17.69 -1.20
C GLU A 48 2.37 18.55 -0.31
N ASP A 49 1.08 18.66 -0.66
CA ASP A 49 0.11 19.55 0.02
C ASP A 49 -0.04 19.24 1.52
N LYS A 50 0.07 17.95 1.86
CA LYS A 50 -0.06 17.44 3.22
C LYS A 50 1.17 16.68 3.70
N PHE A 51 1.78 15.91 2.81
CA PHE A 51 2.92 15.06 3.13
C PHE A 51 4.08 15.36 2.18
N ASP A 52 5.13 15.97 2.71
CA ASP A 52 6.35 16.33 1.98
C ASP A 52 7.39 15.21 1.96
N SER A 53 7.24 14.18 2.82
CA SER A 53 8.04 12.96 2.82
C SER A 53 7.20 11.69 2.75
N MET A 54 7.84 10.57 2.37
CA MET A 54 7.24 9.25 2.35
C MET A 54 8.17 8.23 3.02
N LEU A 55 7.61 7.39 3.88
CA LEU A 55 8.29 6.22 4.43
C LEU A 55 7.68 4.95 3.84
N ILE A 56 8.52 4.08 3.27
CA ILE A 56 8.12 2.79 2.74
C ILE A 56 8.61 1.72 3.72
N GLU A 57 7.68 1.13 4.48
CA GLU A 57 7.93 -0.04 5.32
C GLU A 57 7.84 -1.30 4.44
N VAL A 58 9.00 -1.81 4.05
CA VAL A 58 9.15 -3.07 3.32
C VAL A 58 9.29 -4.21 4.33
N VAL A 59 8.26 -5.05 4.39
CA VAL A 59 8.21 -6.22 5.26
C VAL A 59 8.19 -7.47 4.41
N TYR A 60 9.00 -8.45 4.77
CA TYR A 60 9.13 -9.68 4.00
C TYR A 60 9.21 -10.89 4.90
N VAL A 61 8.71 -12.03 4.43
CA VAL A 61 8.97 -13.30 5.12
C VAL A 61 10.45 -13.62 5.02
N GLU A 62 11.06 -14.15 6.08
CA GLU A 62 12.46 -14.59 6.08
C GLU A 62 12.82 -15.42 4.84
N GLY A 63 13.86 -15.00 4.13
CA GLY A 63 14.28 -15.61 2.86
C GLY A 63 13.59 -15.06 1.60
N PHE A 64 12.51 -14.28 1.75
CA PHE A 64 11.74 -13.65 0.66
C PHE A 64 11.97 -12.13 0.58
N GLU A 65 13.16 -11.67 0.97
CA GLU A 65 13.54 -10.26 0.76
C GLU A 65 13.56 -9.93 -0.74
N PRO A 66 12.97 -8.81 -1.17
CA PRO A 66 13.06 -8.38 -2.56
C PRO A 66 14.49 -7.96 -2.92
N SER A 67 14.83 -8.02 -4.20
CA SER A 67 16.15 -7.55 -4.64
C SER A 67 16.35 -6.06 -4.34
N ALA A 68 17.55 -5.69 -3.91
CA ALA A 68 17.90 -4.30 -3.66
C ALA A 68 17.72 -3.43 -4.91
N ALA A 69 17.97 -4.00 -6.10
CA ALA A 69 17.76 -3.32 -7.36
C ALA A 69 16.29 -3.01 -7.62
N ALA A 70 15.36 -3.91 -7.31
CA ALA A 70 13.93 -3.65 -7.47
C ALA A 70 13.43 -2.53 -6.55
N ILE A 71 13.89 -2.50 -5.29
CA ILE A 71 13.57 -1.41 -4.35
C ILE A 71 14.15 -0.07 -4.84
N ASN A 72 15.38 -0.06 -5.33
CA ASN A 72 15.99 1.16 -5.91
C ASN A 72 15.21 1.65 -7.14
N ASN A 73 14.80 0.72 -8.02
CA ASN A 73 13.99 1.04 -9.19
C ASN A 73 12.62 1.59 -8.79
N PHE A 74 12.00 1.05 -7.74
CA PHE A 74 10.73 1.54 -7.22
C PHE A 74 10.86 2.97 -6.68
N VAL A 75 11.89 3.26 -5.87
CA VAL A 75 12.17 4.63 -5.41
C VAL A 75 12.46 5.57 -6.59
N ALA A 76 13.18 5.11 -7.61
CA ALA A 76 13.43 5.89 -8.82
C ALA A 76 12.14 6.15 -9.63
N PHE A 77 11.24 5.16 -9.71
CA PHE A 77 9.91 5.33 -10.28
C PHE A 77 9.16 6.43 -9.52
N LEU A 78 9.03 6.32 -8.19
CA LEU A 78 8.32 7.32 -7.39
C LEU A 78 8.88 8.73 -7.56
N ASN A 79 10.20 8.90 -7.49
CA ASN A 79 10.83 10.22 -7.63
C ASN A 79 10.48 10.94 -8.94
N LYS A 80 10.19 10.19 -10.01
CA LYS A 80 9.76 10.73 -11.29
C LYS A 80 8.25 11.00 -11.39
N ARG A 81 7.43 10.62 -10.39
CA ARG A 81 5.95 10.69 -10.45
C ARG A 81 5.32 11.45 -9.27
N VAL A 82 5.99 11.54 -8.12
CA VAL A 82 5.46 12.23 -6.93
C VAL A 82 6.27 13.47 -6.54
N TYR A 83 5.64 14.43 -5.88
CA TYR A 83 6.28 15.54 -5.17
C TYR A 83 6.40 15.17 -3.69
N LYS A 84 7.64 14.86 -3.29
CA LYS A 84 8.04 14.57 -1.90
C LYS A 84 9.40 15.24 -1.64
N THR A 85 9.38 16.56 -1.45
CA THR A 85 10.58 17.39 -1.37
C THR A 85 11.47 17.08 -0.16
N ALA A 86 10.90 16.56 0.92
CA ALA A 86 11.65 16.07 2.07
C ALA A 86 12.17 14.62 1.90
N GLY A 87 11.85 13.97 0.77
CA GLY A 87 12.45 12.70 0.35
C GLY A 87 11.58 11.47 0.58
N ILE A 88 12.07 10.34 0.06
CA ILE A 88 11.45 9.02 0.19
C ILE A 88 12.46 8.11 0.91
N ASN A 89 12.08 7.61 2.08
CA ASN A 89 12.89 6.69 2.88
C ASN A 89 12.33 5.28 2.82
N VAL A 90 13.22 4.28 2.82
CA VAL A 90 12.84 2.86 2.85
C VAL A 90 13.41 2.22 4.10
N VAL A 91 12.56 1.56 4.88
CA VAL A 91 12.97 0.69 5.98
C VAL A 91 12.57 -0.73 5.66
N LYS A 92 13.47 -1.67 5.95
CA LYS A 92 13.31 -3.10 5.65
C LYS A 92 13.36 -3.92 6.92
N ARG A 93 12.46 -4.90 7.06
CA ARG A 93 12.57 -5.93 8.10
C ARG A 93 11.94 -7.24 7.69
N ALA A 94 12.51 -8.33 8.21
CA ALA A 94 11.94 -9.66 8.07
C ALA A 94 10.87 -9.93 9.15
N ILE A 95 9.94 -10.84 8.83
CA ILE A 95 9.05 -11.52 9.77
C ILE A 95 9.18 -13.04 9.59
N PRO A 96 8.94 -13.85 10.63
CA PRO A 96 8.88 -15.30 10.47
C PRO A 96 7.75 -15.68 9.51
N SER A 97 7.88 -16.83 8.85
CA SER A 97 6.83 -17.37 7.98
C SER A 97 5.52 -17.52 8.77
N PRO A 98 4.40 -16.97 8.28
CA PRO A 98 3.06 -17.25 8.81
C PRO A 98 2.62 -18.71 8.65
N GLY A 99 3.36 -19.53 7.90
CA GLY A 99 3.06 -20.94 7.67
C GLY A 99 1.95 -21.21 6.66
N ASN A 100 1.56 -20.21 5.85
CA ASN A 100 0.52 -20.37 4.84
C ASN A 100 1.13 -20.69 3.47
N GLU A 101 0.58 -21.70 2.78
CA GLU A 101 0.96 -21.98 1.38
C GLU A 101 0.31 -21.01 0.39
N THR A 102 -0.89 -20.54 0.73
CA THR A 102 -1.67 -19.58 -0.04
C THR A 102 -2.21 -18.46 0.85
N TYR A 103 -2.39 -17.29 0.26
CA TYR A 103 -2.81 -16.08 0.98
C TYR A 103 -4.07 -15.48 0.37
N THR A 104 -5.11 -15.37 1.18
CA THR A 104 -6.30 -14.55 0.91
C THR A 104 -6.05 -13.09 1.30
N ASN A 105 -6.81 -12.15 0.71
CA ASN A 105 -6.73 -10.73 1.10
C ASN A 105 -6.99 -10.51 2.59
N ALA A 106 -7.88 -11.31 3.21
CA ALA A 106 -8.15 -11.23 4.64
C ALA A 106 -6.92 -11.61 5.49
N GLN A 107 -6.18 -12.65 5.09
CA GLN A 107 -4.94 -13.04 5.75
C GLN A 107 -3.84 -11.98 5.57
N ILE A 108 -3.69 -11.42 4.37
CA ILE A 108 -2.73 -10.32 4.12
C ILE A 108 -3.04 -9.11 4.99
N VAL A 109 -4.31 -8.72 5.08
CA VAL A 109 -4.78 -7.65 5.97
C VAL A 109 -4.45 -7.94 7.43
N ALA A 110 -4.70 -9.16 7.90
CA ALA A 110 -4.40 -9.55 9.28
C ALA A 110 -2.90 -9.52 9.58
N ILE A 111 -2.05 -9.90 8.61
CA ILE A 111 -0.59 -9.82 8.72
C ILE A 111 -0.15 -8.36 8.84
N GLU A 112 -0.64 -7.47 7.98
CA GLU A 112 -0.36 -6.03 8.10
C GLU A 112 -0.82 -5.50 9.46
N ASP A 113 -2.05 -5.80 9.89
CA ASP A 113 -2.60 -5.27 11.13
C ASP A 113 -1.80 -5.71 12.37
N ALA A 114 -1.23 -6.92 12.34
CA ALA A 114 -0.39 -7.46 13.41
C ALA A 114 1.06 -6.95 13.36
N ASN A 115 1.56 -6.58 12.18
CA ASN A 115 2.98 -6.32 12.00
C ASN A 115 3.31 -4.86 11.72
N ARG A 116 2.44 -4.06 11.10
CA ARG A 116 2.73 -2.69 10.65
C ARG A 116 3.22 -1.80 11.80
N GLN A 117 4.41 -1.25 11.63
CA GLN A 117 5.06 -0.41 12.63
C GLN A 117 4.95 1.08 12.30
N HIS A 118 4.83 1.42 11.02
CA HIS A 118 4.80 2.81 10.58
C HIS A 118 3.44 3.24 10.02
N TYR A 119 2.96 4.39 10.51
CA TYR A 119 1.71 5.03 10.12
C TYR A 119 1.99 6.51 9.82
N ASN A 120 1.05 7.18 9.14
CA ASN A 120 1.22 8.60 8.82
C ASN A 120 1.48 9.41 10.09
N THR A 121 2.52 10.24 10.07
CA THR A 121 2.90 11.05 11.23
C THR A 121 3.45 12.39 10.77
N GLY A 122 2.96 13.48 11.35
CA GLY A 122 3.31 14.84 10.89
C GLY A 122 3.07 15.00 9.38
N SER A 123 4.14 15.34 8.65
CA SER A 123 4.18 15.50 7.20
C SER A 123 4.74 14.27 6.45
N GLU A 124 4.84 13.11 7.11
CA GLU A 124 5.27 11.86 6.48
C GLU A 124 4.08 10.92 6.23
N ILE A 125 3.90 10.48 4.97
CA ILE A 125 2.97 9.40 4.62
C ILE A 125 3.68 8.05 4.65
N ALA A 126 3.08 7.07 5.33
CA ALA A 126 3.62 5.73 5.46
C ALA A 126 2.98 4.76 4.46
N VAL A 127 3.81 3.98 3.77
CA VAL A 127 3.45 2.91 2.84
C VAL A 127 3.87 1.57 3.42
N TRP A 128 3.02 0.57 3.23
CA TRP A 128 3.29 -0.83 3.57
C TRP A 128 3.45 -1.67 2.32
N ALA A 129 4.58 -2.37 2.22
CA ALA A 129 4.88 -3.32 1.14
C ALA A 129 5.23 -4.68 1.75
N PHE A 130 4.37 -5.68 1.55
CA PHE A 130 4.59 -7.02 2.07
C PHE A 130 5.04 -8.01 0.99
N PHE A 131 6.11 -8.76 1.25
CA PHE A 131 6.62 -9.81 0.35
C PHE A 131 6.37 -11.20 0.97
N ALA A 132 5.42 -11.93 0.37
CA ALA A 132 4.89 -13.18 0.89
C ALA A 132 5.66 -14.42 0.38
N ASP A 133 5.76 -15.44 1.23
CA ASP A 133 6.38 -16.75 0.95
C ASP A 133 5.43 -17.77 0.31
N GLY A 134 4.17 -17.38 0.11
CA GLY A 134 3.12 -18.18 -0.50
C GLY A 134 2.51 -17.48 -1.71
N LYS A 135 1.66 -18.20 -2.42
CA LYS A 135 0.99 -17.68 -3.62
C LYS A 135 -0.36 -17.06 -3.29
N SER A 136 -0.99 -16.37 -4.24
CA SER A 136 -2.37 -15.91 -4.05
C SER A 136 -3.31 -17.11 -3.89
N ALA A 137 -4.31 -16.98 -3.01
CA ALA A 137 -5.39 -17.95 -2.91
C ALA A 137 -6.31 -17.98 -4.15
N THR A 138 -6.21 -16.97 -5.04
CA THR A 138 -6.98 -16.90 -6.29
C THR A 138 -6.24 -17.50 -7.49
N ASP A 139 -4.99 -17.95 -7.30
CA ASP A 139 -4.23 -18.61 -8.36
C ASP A 139 -4.95 -19.87 -8.85
N THR A 140 -4.98 -20.05 -10.17
CA THR A 140 -5.52 -21.23 -10.84
C THR A 140 -4.41 -22.01 -11.55
N SER A 141 -4.75 -23.08 -12.27
CA SER A 141 -3.78 -23.79 -13.10
C SER A 141 -3.32 -22.99 -14.32
N THR A 142 -4.06 -21.97 -14.73
CA THR A 142 -3.82 -21.21 -15.97
C THR A 142 -3.59 -19.71 -15.76
N ALA A 143 -3.80 -19.20 -14.55
CA ALA A 143 -3.64 -17.78 -14.22
C ALA A 143 -3.07 -17.63 -12.81
N VAL A 144 -2.18 -16.65 -12.65
CA VAL A 144 -1.51 -16.31 -11.39
C VAL A 144 -1.64 -14.83 -11.10
N VAL A 145 -1.62 -14.47 -9.83
CA VAL A 145 -1.55 -13.09 -9.36
C VAL A 145 -0.20 -12.88 -8.68
N LEU A 146 0.57 -11.87 -9.12
CA LEU A 146 1.91 -11.61 -8.59
C LEU A 146 1.94 -10.52 -7.52
N GLY A 147 0.93 -9.65 -7.50
CA GLY A 147 0.77 -8.61 -6.50
C GLY A 147 -0.69 -8.27 -6.28
N THR A 148 -0.96 -7.51 -5.22
CA THR A 148 -2.29 -6.94 -4.98
C THR A 148 -2.18 -5.67 -4.15
N ALA A 149 -2.66 -4.56 -4.68
CA ALA A 149 -2.96 -3.34 -3.95
C ALA A 149 -4.33 -3.45 -3.26
N TYR A 150 -4.35 -3.50 -1.92
CA TYR A 150 -5.57 -3.86 -1.17
C TYR A 150 -6.05 -2.79 -0.18
N ARG A 151 -5.23 -1.78 0.13
CA ARG A 151 -5.60 -0.58 0.91
C ARG A 151 -5.03 0.67 0.26
N ASN A 152 -5.42 1.85 0.73
CA ASN A 152 -4.92 3.14 0.23
C ASN A 152 -3.40 3.33 0.31
N THR A 153 -2.69 2.57 1.16
CA THR A 153 -1.23 2.68 1.33
C THR A 153 -0.55 1.31 1.47
N SER A 154 -1.22 0.23 1.05
CA SER A 154 -0.74 -1.13 1.34
C SER A 154 -0.92 -2.06 0.15
N PHE A 155 0.16 -2.74 -0.20
CA PHE A 155 0.17 -3.76 -1.24
C PHE A 155 1.00 -4.97 -0.80
N VAL A 156 0.73 -6.11 -1.44
CA VAL A 156 1.47 -7.36 -1.28
C VAL A 156 2.09 -7.76 -2.62
N ILE A 157 3.26 -8.40 -2.55
CA ILE A 157 3.92 -9.10 -3.64
C ILE A 157 4.02 -10.58 -3.24
N TYR A 158 3.52 -11.47 -4.09
CA TYR A 158 3.62 -12.91 -3.92
C TYR A 158 5.00 -13.39 -4.37
N GLU A 159 6.02 -13.06 -3.59
CA GLU A 159 7.44 -13.21 -3.94
C GLU A 159 7.83 -14.65 -4.27
N ASN A 160 7.21 -15.64 -3.63
CA ASN A 160 7.37 -17.05 -4.00
C ASN A 160 6.97 -17.34 -5.46
N THR A 161 5.87 -16.75 -5.92
CA THR A 161 5.40 -16.90 -7.31
C THR A 161 6.30 -16.11 -8.27
N VAL A 162 6.69 -14.88 -7.91
CA VAL A 162 7.63 -14.06 -8.69
C VAL A 162 8.94 -14.82 -8.95
N ARG A 163 9.53 -15.44 -7.92
CA ARG A 163 10.76 -16.23 -8.05
C ARG A 163 10.59 -17.46 -8.96
N LYS A 164 9.45 -18.16 -8.87
CA LYS A 164 9.14 -19.31 -9.74
C LYS A 164 8.95 -18.90 -11.22
N LEU A 165 8.56 -17.65 -11.46
CA LEU A 165 8.31 -17.10 -12.79
C LEU A 165 9.43 -16.22 -13.34
N SER A 166 10.60 -16.23 -12.71
CA SER A 166 11.77 -15.47 -13.16
C SER A 166 13.02 -16.34 -13.26
N ASN A 167 14.12 -15.75 -13.75
CA ASN A 167 15.47 -16.35 -13.81
C ASN A 167 15.53 -17.74 -14.48
N SER A 168 14.67 -17.99 -15.46
CA SER A 168 14.67 -19.20 -16.29
C SER A 168 14.79 -18.81 -17.76
N PRO A 169 15.24 -19.71 -18.67
CA PRO A 169 15.29 -19.40 -20.10
C PRO A 169 13.97 -18.81 -20.61
N PHE A 170 14.06 -17.72 -21.36
CA PHE A 170 12.91 -16.96 -21.91
C PHE A 170 12.01 -16.26 -20.87
N LYS A 171 12.38 -16.25 -19.58
CA LYS A 171 11.69 -15.47 -18.53
C LYS A 171 12.49 -14.21 -18.20
N PRO A 172 11.84 -13.14 -17.69
CA PRO A 172 12.54 -11.97 -17.17
C PRO A 172 13.43 -12.33 -15.97
N SER A 173 14.39 -11.46 -15.66
CA SER A 173 15.12 -11.57 -14.40
C SER A 173 14.18 -11.29 -13.21
N THR A 174 14.50 -11.83 -12.03
CA THR A 174 13.69 -11.58 -10.82
C THR A 174 13.55 -10.08 -10.55
N THR A 175 14.64 -9.31 -10.66
CA THR A 175 14.60 -7.85 -10.50
C THR A 175 13.64 -7.17 -11.47
N VAL A 176 13.61 -7.58 -12.75
CA VAL A 176 12.68 -6.98 -13.73
C VAL A 176 11.23 -7.30 -13.36
N LEU A 177 10.95 -8.54 -12.98
CA LEU A 177 9.61 -8.96 -12.63
C LEU A 177 9.13 -8.30 -11.32
N GLU A 178 9.97 -8.31 -10.27
CA GLU A 178 9.72 -7.57 -9.02
C GLU A 178 9.44 -6.08 -9.30
N THR A 179 10.31 -5.41 -10.07
CA THR A 179 10.15 -3.98 -10.37
C THR A 179 8.83 -3.72 -11.09
N THR A 180 8.47 -4.58 -12.05
CA THR A 180 7.22 -4.43 -12.82
C THR A 180 6.01 -4.55 -11.92
N VAL A 181 5.93 -5.62 -11.12
CA VAL A 181 4.79 -5.87 -10.24
C VAL A 181 4.70 -4.80 -9.14
N ILE A 182 5.81 -4.44 -8.50
CA ILE A 182 5.83 -3.37 -7.48
C ILE A 182 5.30 -2.06 -8.06
N ASN A 183 5.80 -1.64 -9.23
CA ASN A 183 5.38 -0.38 -9.83
C ASN A 183 3.92 -0.43 -10.30
N HIS A 184 3.44 -1.59 -10.78
CA HIS A 184 2.05 -1.80 -11.18
C HIS A 184 1.09 -1.67 -9.99
N GLU A 185 1.33 -2.45 -8.92
CA GLU A 185 0.51 -2.38 -7.71
C GLU A 185 0.52 -0.98 -7.11
N PHE A 186 1.70 -0.35 -7.09
CA PHE A 186 1.78 1.01 -6.59
C PHE A 186 1.10 2.02 -7.53
N GLY A 187 0.99 1.75 -8.82
CA GLY A 187 0.17 2.51 -9.74
C GLY A 187 -1.31 2.55 -9.33
N HIS A 188 -1.87 1.41 -8.92
CA HIS A 188 -3.22 1.40 -8.33
C HIS A 188 -3.30 2.18 -7.02
N ILE A 189 -2.26 2.11 -6.17
CA ILE A 189 -2.16 2.89 -4.93
C ILE A 189 -2.16 4.41 -5.23
N LEU A 190 -1.49 4.83 -6.31
CA LEU A 190 -1.52 6.21 -6.84
C LEU A 190 -2.85 6.55 -7.54
N GLY A 191 -3.84 5.65 -7.50
CA GLY A 191 -5.20 5.87 -8.00
C GLY A 191 -5.35 5.74 -9.51
N LEU A 192 -4.34 5.27 -10.24
CA LEU A 192 -4.37 5.17 -11.69
C LEU A 192 -5.56 4.38 -12.21
N THR A 193 -5.95 4.68 -13.45
CA THR A 193 -6.96 3.93 -14.20
C THR A 193 -8.26 3.81 -13.43
N ASN A 194 -8.78 4.96 -12.96
CA ASN A 194 -10.07 5.06 -12.25
C ASN A 194 -10.11 4.35 -10.88
N ALA A 195 -8.95 4.08 -10.26
CA ALA A 195 -8.85 3.45 -8.93
C ALA A 195 -8.89 4.47 -7.77
N GLY A 196 -9.04 5.76 -8.04
CA GLY A 196 -9.04 6.85 -7.05
C GLY A 196 -8.68 8.20 -7.68
N THR A 197 -8.04 8.17 -8.85
CA THR A 197 -7.80 9.32 -9.72
C THR A 197 -8.78 9.29 -10.89
N ALA A 198 -9.41 10.43 -11.18
CA ALA A 198 -10.32 10.54 -12.32
C ALA A 198 -9.54 10.45 -13.65
N LEU A 199 -10.09 9.70 -14.60
CA LEU A 199 -9.50 9.55 -15.93
C LEU A 199 -9.48 10.88 -16.70
N GLN A 200 -8.37 11.19 -17.36
CA GLN A 200 -8.26 12.34 -18.28
C GLN A 200 -8.59 11.98 -19.73
N SER A 201 -8.57 10.69 -20.06
CA SER A 201 -9.02 10.13 -21.34
C SER A 201 -9.64 8.74 -21.13
N ASP A 202 -10.41 8.27 -22.11
CA ASP A 202 -10.96 6.91 -22.09
C ASP A 202 -9.83 5.89 -22.37
N HIS A 203 -9.19 5.41 -21.31
CA HIS A 203 -8.08 4.45 -21.37
C HIS A 203 -8.15 3.33 -20.34
N GLU A 204 -9.23 3.27 -19.55
CA GLU A 204 -9.54 2.10 -18.73
C GLU A 204 -9.95 0.92 -19.65
N ASP A 205 -9.45 -0.27 -19.35
CA ASP A 205 -9.85 -1.49 -20.03
C ASP A 205 -11.29 -1.87 -19.63
N PRO A 206 -12.21 -2.05 -20.61
CA PRO A 206 -13.59 -2.39 -20.32
C PRO A 206 -13.74 -3.78 -19.69
N ASP A 207 -12.86 -4.72 -20.02
CA ASP A 207 -12.87 -6.12 -19.59
C ASP A 207 -12.02 -6.34 -18.33
N HIS A 208 -10.98 -5.50 -18.14
CA HIS A 208 -10.09 -5.52 -16.98
C HIS A 208 -10.16 -4.19 -16.22
N LYS A 209 -11.20 -4.02 -15.39
CA LYS A 209 -11.38 -2.80 -14.60
C LYS A 209 -10.14 -2.44 -13.79
N ARG A 210 -9.90 -1.14 -13.64
CA ARG A 210 -8.69 -0.58 -13.03
C ARG A 210 -7.39 -0.88 -13.76
N HIS A 211 -7.43 -1.29 -15.02
CA HIS A 211 -6.25 -1.45 -15.85
C HIS A 211 -6.32 -0.54 -17.07
N CYS A 212 -5.17 -0.26 -17.67
CA CYS A 212 -5.08 0.50 -18.90
C CYS A 212 -5.28 -0.43 -20.10
N LYS A 213 -6.04 0.00 -21.12
CA LYS A 213 -6.21 -0.76 -22.37
C LYS A 213 -5.02 -0.71 -23.32
N VAL A 214 -4.00 0.12 -23.02
CA VAL A 214 -2.78 0.24 -23.83
C VAL A 214 -1.81 -0.87 -23.43
N SER A 215 -1.54 -1.81 -24.34
CA SER A 215 -0.74 -3.01 -24.06
C SER A 215 0.72 -2.77 -23.69
N SER A 216 1.28 -1.62 -24.05
CA SER A 216 2.64 -1.21 -23.66
C SER A 216 2.70 -0.45 -22.34
N CYS A 217 1.55 -0.10 -21.75
CA CYS A 217 1.51 0.63 -20.49
C CYS A 217 1.84 -0.31 -19.32
N LEU A 218 2.58 0.19 -18.34
CA LEU A 218 2.78 -0.49 -17.06
C LEU A 218 1.46 -0.92 -16.40
N MET A 219 0.38 -0.13 -16.54
CA MET A 219 -0.93 -0.46 -16.00
C MET A 219 -1.74 -1.43 -16.87
N TYR A 220 -1.16 -2.02 -17.92
CA TYR A 220 -1.81 -3.09 -18.66
C TYR A 220 -1.95 -4.35 -17.78
N TRP A 221 -3.12 -4.98 -17.81
CA TRP A 221 -3.49 -6.06 -16.89
C TRP A 221 -2.51 -7.24 -16.89
N GLU A 222 -1.89 -7.59 -18.02
CA GLU A 222 -0.94 -8.72 -18.06
C GLU A 222 0.37 -8.46 -17.28
N SER A 223 0.66 -7.20 -16.93
CA SER A 223 1.83 -6.83 -16.13
C SER A 223 1.78 -7.45 -14.73
N GLU A 224 0.59 -7.59 -14.14
CA GLU A 224 0.39 -8.23 -12.82
C GLU A 224 0.49 -9.77 -12.88
N SER A 225 0.44 -10.34 -14.09
CA SER A 225 0.57 -11.79 -14.36
C SER A 225 1.98 -12.19 -14.80
N GLY A 226 2.90 -11.23 -14.88
CA GLY A 226 4.31 -11.44 -15.21
C GLY A 226 4.62 -11.53 -16.70
N ASN A 227 3.69 -11.12 -17.56
CA ASN A 227 4.01 -10.93 -18.98
C ASN A 227 4.77 -9.61 -19.16
N VAL A 228 6.08 -9.68 -18.98
CA VAL A 228 6.97 -8.54 -19.18
C VAL A 228 7.47 -8.54 -20.61
N LEU A 229 6.79 -7.81 -21.50
CA LEU A 229 7.15 -7.71 -22.91
C LEU A 229 8.62 -7.31 -23.10
N GLY A 230 9.39 -8.17 -23.77
CA GLY A 230 10.80 -7.92 -24.08
C GLY A 230 11.75 -8.01 -22.86
N GLY A 231 11.29 -8.47 -21.70
CA GLY A 231 12.13 -8.63 -20.51
C GLY A 231 12.62 -7.29 -19.91
N MET A 232 11.93 -6.20 -20.22
CA MET A 232 12.20 -4.86 -19.69
C MET A 232 11.01 -4.36 -18.88
N VAL A 233 11.26 -3.56 -17.84
CA VAL A 233 10.20 -2.96 -17.04
C VAL A 233 9.37 -2.01 -17.92
N PRO A 234 8.05 -2.22 -18.08
CA PRO A 234 7.20 -1.31 -18.82
C PRO A 234 7.09 0.04 -18.11
N GLU A 235 6.88 1.10 -18.88
CA GLU A 235 6.66 2.45 -18.36
C GLU A 235 5.17 2.82 -18.40
N LEU A 236 4.78 3.82 -17.61
CA LEU A 236 3.43 4.37 -17.70
C LEU A 236 3.24 5.04 -19.08
N ASP A 237 2.14 4.70 -19.76
CA ASP A 237 1.72 5.42 -20.96
C ASP A 237 1.34 6.87 -20.63
N SER A 238 1.40 7.72 -21.66
CA SER A 238 1.04 9.14 -21.61
C SER A 238 -0.33 9.42 -20.95
N GLN A 239 -1.31 8.53 -21.11
CA GLN A 239 -2.64 8.69 -20.54
C GLN A 239 -2.65 8.48 -19.02
N CYS A 240 -1.97 7.44 -18.52
CA CYS A 240 -1.81 7.24 -17.08
C CYS A 240 -0.95 8.36 -16.45
N ILE A 241 0.05 8.88 -17.17
CA ILE A 241 0.80 10.05 -16.71
C ILE A 241 -0.11 11.29 -16.62
N ALA A 242 -1.04 11.48 -17.56
CA ALA A 242 -2.00 12.57 -17.51
C ALA A 242 -2.91 12.49 -16.27
N ASP A 243 -3.38 11.28 -15.93
CA ASP A 243 -4.11 11.03 -14.68
C ASP A 243 -3.31 11.46 -13.45
N LEU A 244 -2.06 11.00 -13.31
CA LEU A 244 -1.21 11.37 -12.16
C LEU A 244 -1.07 12.88 -12.02
N ARG A 245 -0.78 13.57 -13.12
CA ARG A 245 -0.63 15.03 -13.15
C ARG A 245 -1.90 15.76 -12.73
N ALA A 246 -3.05 15.29 -13.20
CA ALA A 246 -4.34 15.86 -12.84
C ALA A 246 -4.65 15.70 -11.34
N ASN A 247 -4.03 14.72 -10.65
CA ASN A 247 -4.18 14.48 -9.22
C ASN A 247 -2.98 14.93 -8.37
N GLY A 248 -2.14 15.83 -8.90
CA GLY A 248 -1.06 16.47 -8.16
C GLY A 248 0.31 15.79 -8.28
N GLY A 249 0.49 14.86 -9.22
CA GLY A 249 1.78 14.22 -9.54
C GLY A 249 2.59 14.94 -10.63
N LYS A 250 3.77 14.38 -10.95
CA LYS A 250 4.72 14.87 -11.98
C LYS A 250 4.42 14.36 -13.39
#